data_AF-A0A8T1S527-F1
#
_entry.id   AF-A0A8T1S527-F1
#
_cell.length_a   1.000
_cell.length_b   1.000
_cell.length_c   1.000
_cell.angle_alpha   90.00
_cell.angle_beta   90.00
_cell.angle_gamma   90.00
#
_symmetry.space_group_name_H-M   'P 1'
#
loop_
_entity.id
_entity.type
_entity.pdbx_description
1 polymer ?
#
loop_
_entity_poly.entity_id
_entity_poly.type
_entity_poly.pdbx_seq_one_letter_code
_entity_poly.pdbx_strand_id
1 'polypeptide(L)'
;SPSVLTVCFSYLTGKGSLTEKGEVTAAAVCASCMVPARGHRTLELGLAWDMPLIHFGSKEKLHLRRYTRYFGSAGDACPALSHYALTHYEQWEEKIESWQRPILESSHLPPWYKSALFNELYFLADGGTLWLELPPEACAEDVQGPAGAGLTQLLPVLREYGRFAYLEGQEYRMYNTYDVHFYASFALTMLWPKLEISLQYDI
;
A
#
# COMPACT_ATOMS: atom_id res chain seq x y z
N SER A 1 -4.57 30.38 -11.93
CA SER A 1 -5.63 29.41 -11.62
C SER A 1 -5.29 28.15 -12.39
N PRO A 2 -4.76 27.09 -11.74
CA PRO A 2 -4.54 25.83 -12.44
C PRO A 2 -5.93 25.24 -12.72
N SER A 3 -6.23 25.08 -14.00
CA SER A 3 -7.42 24.36 -14.45
C SER A 3 -7.18 22.88 -14.15
N VAL A 4 -7.59 22.43 -12.97
CA VAL A 4 -7.61 21.00 -12.65
C VAL A 4 -8.70 20.38 -13.53
N LEU A 5 -8.29 19.81 -14.66
CA LEU A 5 -9.18 18.95 -15.45
C LEU A 5 -9.17 17.57 -14.77
N THR A 6 -9.99 17.41 -13.74
CA THR A 6 -10.24 16.11 -13.13
C THR A 6 -11.00 15.24 -14.12
N VAL A 7 -10.30 14.42 -14.89
CA VAL A 7 -10.93 13.32 -15.64
C VAL A 7 -11.11 12.16 -14.67
N CYS A 8 -12.15 12.24 -13.84
CA CYS A 8 -12.68 11.08 -13.15
C CYS A 8 -13.46 10.25 -14.15
N PHE A 9 -13.04 9.02 -14.40
CA PHE A 9 -13.98 8.01 -14.89
C PHE A 9 -14.92 7.63 -13.75
N SER A 10 -16.02 8.38 -13.63
CA SER A 10 -17.31 7.67 -13.54
C SER A 10 -17.45 6.92 -14.87
N TYR A 11 -17.56 5.59 -14.82
CA TYR A 11 -17.93 4.70 -15.92
C TYR A 11 -18.02 5.37 -17.31
N LEU A 12 -17.11 5.00 -18.23
CA LEU A 12 -17.31 5.22 -19.67
C LEU A 12 -18.81 5.11 -19.98
N THR A 13 -19.43 6.20 -20.41
CA THR A 13 -20.86 6.28 -20.72
C THR A 13 -21.24 5.50 -21.99
N GLY A 14 -20.35 4.63 -22.48
CA GLY A 14 -20.62 3.62 -23.49
C GLY A 14 -20.50 2.23 -22.88
N LYS A 15 -21.62 1.47 -22.86
CA LYS A 15 -21.54 0.02 -22.65
C LYS A 15 -20.76 -0.58 -23.82
N GLY A 16 -19.51 -0.95 -23.60
CA GLY A 16 -18.77 -1.82 -24.52
C GLY A 16 -19.48 -3.18 -24.64
N SER A 17 -19.21 -3.91 -25.72
CA SER A 17 -19.66 -5.30 -25.84
C SER A 17 -19.11 -6.12 -24.68
N LEU A 18 -19.92 -7.06 -24.18
CA LEU A 18 -19.46 -8.04 -23.19
C LEU A 18 -18.31 -8.84 -23.81
N THR A 19 -17.21 -8.96 -23.06
CA THR A 19 -16.03 -9.70 -23.49
C THR A 19 -16.23 -11.19 -23.30
N GLU A 20 -15.66 -12.01 -24.18
CA GLU A 20 -15.73 -13.46 -24.06
C GLU A 20 -14.70 -14.01 -23.06
N LYS A 21 -14.97 -15.19 -22.49
CA LYS A 21 -14.03 -15.84 -21.58
C LYS A 21 -12.74 -16.20 -22.33
N GLY A 22 -11.61 -15.66 -21.88
CA GLY A 22 -10.30 -15.88 -22.50
C GLY A 22 -9.93 -14.82 -23.55
N GLU A 23 -10.82 -13.88 -23.83
CA GLU A 23 -10.50 -12.71 -24.63
C GLU A 23 -9.55 -11.78 -23.86
N VAL A 24 -8.42 -11.45 -24.48
CA VAL A 24 -7.46 -10.49 -23.91
C VAL A 24 -7.93 -9.09 -24.27
N THR A 25 -8.19 -8.29 -23.24
CA THR A 25 -8.64 -6.91 -23.40
C THR A 25 -7.55 -5.96 -22.91
N ALA A 26 -7.54 -4.75 -23.48
CA ALA A 26 -6.65 -3.68 -23.07
C ALA A 26 -7.43 -2.36 -23.04
N ALA A 27 -7.01 -1.45 -22.17
CA ALA A 27 -7.52 -0.09 -22.11
C ALA A 27 -6.38 0.89 -22.41
N ALA A 28 -6.72 1.99 -23.09
CA ALA A 28 -5.82 3.10 -23.30
C ALA A 28 -6.47 4.38 -22.78
N VAL A 29 -5.67 5.21 -22.11
CA VAL A 29 -6.08 6.53 -21.63
C VAL A 29 -5.19 7.57 -22.31
N CYS A 30 -5.79 8.59 -22.88
CA CYS A 30 -5.09 9.69 -23.52
C CYS A 30 -5.63 11.02 -22.99
N ALA A 31 -4.73 11.92 -22.63
CA ALA A 31 -5.03 13.29 -22.26
C ALA A 31 -4.20 14.22 -23.16
N SER A 32 -4.84 15.26 -23.67
CA SER A 32 -4.20 16.24 -24.56
C SER A 32 -4.44 17.66 -24.04
N CYS A 33 -3.41 18.50 -24.07
CA CYS A 33 -3.56 19.93 -23.80
C CYS A 33 -2.74 20.76 -24.79
N MET A 34 -3.19 21.98 -25.06
CA MET A 34 -2.44 22.94 -25.86
C MET A 34 -1.50 23.73 -24.97
N VAL A 35 -0.21 23.76 -25.33
CA VAL A 35 0.82 24.50 -24.59
C VAL A 35 1.16 25.78 -25.35
N PRO A 36 1.03 26.97 -24.74
CA PRO A 36 1.38 28.23 -25.39
C PRO A 36 2.90 28.34 -25.57
N ALA A 37 3.34 29.18 -26.52
CA ALA A 37 4.77 29.44 -26.74
C ALA A 37 5.44 29.92 -25.45
N ARG A 38 6.55 29.28 -25.06
CA ARG A 38 7.27 29.53 -23.80
C ARG A 38 6.44 29.29 -22.53
N GLY A 39 5.33 28.56 -22.61
CA GLY A 39 4.53 28.16 -21.45
C GLY A 39 4.75 26.70 -21.05
N HIS A 40 4.13 26.32 -19.94
CA HIS A 40 4.03 24.93 -19.48
C HIS A 40 2.58 24.57 -19.12
N ARG A 41 2.27 23.28 -19.15
CA ARG A 41 1.02 22.66 -18.68
C ARG A 41 1.38 21.34 -18.00
N THR A 42 0.54 20.95 -17.06
CA THR A 42 0.68 19.70 -16.32
C THR A 42 -0.60 18.89 -16.50
N LEU A 43 -0.45 17.59 -16.71
CA LEU A 43 -1.55 16.63 -16.83
C LEU A 43 -1.27 15.50 -15.85
N GLU A 44 -2.24 15.22 -14.98
CA GLU A 44 -2.09 14.19 -13.96
C GLU A 44 -2.87 12.92 -14.33
N LEU A 45 -2.24 11.79 -14.08
CA LEU A 45 -2.77 10.46 -14.36
C LEU A 45 -2.62 9.60 -13.11
N GLY A 46 -3.66 8.84 -12.79
CA GLY A 46 -3.69 7.93 -11.66
C GLY A 46 -3.99 6.51 -12.11
N LEU A 47 -3.27 5.54 -11.53
CA LEU A 47 -3.55 4.12 -11.68
C LEU A 47 -3.96 3.56 -10.32
N ALA A 48 -5.09 2.87 -10.28
CA ALA A 48 -5.55 2.15 -9.09
C ALA A 48 -5.96 0.73 -9.49
N TRP A 49 -5.81 -0.19 -8.54
CA TRP A 49 -6.24 -1.57 -8.66
C TRP A 49 -6.97 -2.00 -7.40
N ASP A 50 -8.12 -2.64 -7.57
CA ASP A 50 -8.93 -3.18 -6.49
C ASP A 50 -8.86 -4.72 -6.54
N MET A 51 -8.04 -5.28 -5.65
CA MET A 51 -7.88 -6.72 -5.46
C MET A 51 -8.02 -7.04 -3.97
N PRO A 52 -9.25 -6.94 -3.42
CA PRO A 52 -9.46 -6.83 -1.97
C PRO A 52 -9.18 -8.15 -1.23
N LEU A 53 -9.22 -9.27 -1.95
CA LEU A 53 -9.10 -10.62 -1.41
C LEU A 53 -7.69 -11.17 -1.63
N ILE A 54 -7.14 -11.80 -0.59
CA ILE A 54 -5.92 -12.60 -0.64
C ILE A 54 -6.28 -14.06 -0.35
N HIS A 55 -5.76 -14.97 -1.18
CA HIS A 55 -5.88 -16.41 -0.99
C HIS A 55 -4.49 -17.03 -0.87
N PHE A 56 -4.23 -17.72 0.23
CA PHE A 56 -3.05 -18.56 0.38
C PHE A 56 -3.31 -19.97 -0.15
N GLY A 57 -2.24 -20.76 -0.33
CA GLY A 57 -2.27 -22.04 -1.06
C GLY A 57 -3.35 -23.04 -0.61
N SER A 58 -3.67 -23.11 0.70
CA SER A 58 -4.73 -24.00 1.20
C SER A 58 -6.15 -23.48 0.95
N LYS A 59 -6.31 -22.17 0.64
CA LYS A 59 -7.60 -21.46 0.48
C LYS A 59 -8.57 -21.65 1.65
N GLU A 60 -8.09 -22.06 2.82
CA GLU A 60 -8.92 -22.34 4.00
C GLU A 60 -9.48 -21.07 4.63
N LYS A 61 -8.74 -19.96 4.54
CA LYS A 61 -9.13 -18.67 5.12
C LYS A 61 -9.06 -17.55 4.09
N LEU A 62 -10.13 -16.77 4.04
CA LEU A 62 -10.23 -15.55 3.25
C LEU A 62 -9.55 -14.41 4.03
N HIS A 63 -8.62 -13.71 3.39
CA HIS A 63 -7.97 -12.54 3.98
C HIS A 63 -8.30 -11.29 3.17
N LEU A 64 -8.61 -10.20 3.87
CA LEU A 64 -8.88 -8.90 3.26
C LEU A 64 -7.62 -8.03 3.31
N ARG A 65 -7.30 -7.33 2.22
CA ARG A 65 -6.25 -6.32 2.21
C ARG A 65 -6.64 -5.12 3.07
N ARG A 66 -5.68 -4.51 3.75
CA ARG A 66 -5.92 -3.41 4.69
C ARG A 66 -6.74 -2.25 4.11
N TYR A 67 -6.53 -1.88 2.85
CA TYR A 67 -7.21 -0.73 2.26
C TYR A 67 -8.75 -0.90 2.22
N THR A 68 -9.26 -2.14 2.29
CA THR A 68 -10.71 -2.41 2.27
C THR A 68 -11.43 -1.80 3.46
N ARG A 69 -10.71 -1.50 4.56
CA ARG A 69 -11.26 -0.75 5.69
C ARG A 69 -11.78 0.63 5.29
N TYR A 70 -11.16 1.26 4.28
CA TYR A 70 -11.47 2.62 3.85
C TYR A 70 -12.36 2.65 2.60
N PHE A 71 -12.24 1.65 1.72
CA PHE A 71 -12.91 1.64 0.42
C PHE A 71 -13.90 0.47 0.22
N GLY A 72 -14.07 -0.38 1.23
CA GLY A 72 -14.89 -1.58 1.14
C GLY A 72 -14.16 -2.77 0.50
N SER A 73 -14.81 -3.93 0.51
CA SER A 73 -14.26 -5.20 0.03
C SER A 73 -15.09 -5.84 -1.10
N ALA A 74 -15.98 -5.06 -1.74
CA ALA A 74 -16.92 -5.58 -2.74
C ALA A 74 -16.29 -5.79 -4.13
N GLY A 75 -15.07 -5.29 -4.38
CA GLY A 75 -14.40 -5.42 -5.67
C GLY A 75 -14.79 -4.34 -6.69
N ASP A 76 -15.39 -3.24 -6.24
CA ASP A 76 -15.83 -2.08 -7.03
C ASP A 76 -15.20 -0.76 -6.58
N ALA A 77 -14.11 -0.81 -5.79
CA ALA A 77 -13.48 0.37 -5.20
C ALA A 77 -12.59 1.17 -6.16
N CYS A 78 -12.23 0.64 -7.34
CA CYS A 78 -11.31 1.30 -8.29
C CYS A 78 -11.67 2.78 -8.60
N PRO A 79 -12.94 3.16 -8.90
CA PRO A 79 -13.28 4.56 -9.14
C PRO A 79 -13.04 5.44 -7.92
N ALA A 80 -13.38 4.96 -6.72
CA ALA A 80 -13.18 5.69 -5.48
C ALA A 80 -11.69 5.84 -5.14
N LEU A 81 -10.89 4.79 -5.33
CA LEU A 81 -9.43 4.81 -5.17
C LEU A 81 -8.77 5.83 -6.11
N SER A 82 -9.09 5.78 -7.41
CA SER A 82 -8.55 6.71 -8.40
C SER A 82 -8.95 8.15 -8.11
N HIS A 83 -10.21 8.39 -7.75
CA HIS A 83 -10.68 9.72 -7.36
C HIS A 83 -9.94 10.23 -6.13
N TYR A 84 -9.78 9.40 -5.10
CA TYR A 84 -9.07 9.74 -3.89
C TYR A 84 -7.61 10.12 -4.17
N ALA A 85 -6.91 9.33 -4.99
CA ALA A 85 -5.53 9.62 -5.39
C ALA A 85 -5.39 10.96 -6.12
N LEU A 86 -6.20 11.18 -7.16
CA LEU A 86 -6.12 12.40 -7.98
C LEU A 86 -6.56 13.67 -7.25
N THR A 87 -7.26 13.55 -6.11
CA THR A 87 -7.70 14.70 -5.31
C THR A 87 -6.81 14.97 -4.10
N HIS A 88 -5.90 14.05 -3.74
CA HIS A 88 -5.06 14.16 -2.54
C HIS A 88 -3.56 14.09 -2.83
N TYR A 89 -3.12 13.82 -4.07
CA TYR A 89 -1.70 13.61 -4.38
C TYR A 89 -0.80 14.79 -3.97
N GLU A 90 -1.23 16.05 -4.15
CA GLU A 90 -0.44 17.23 -3.77
C GLU A 90 -0.12 17.21 -2.26
N GLN A 91 -1.10 16.86 -1.41
CA GLN A 91 -0.89 16.71 0.03
C GLN A 91 0.03 15.55 0.37
N TRP A 92 0.09 14.51 -0.47
CA TRP A 92 0.99 13.39 -0.28
C TRP A 92 2.41 13.74 -0.68
N GLU A 93 2.61 14.47 -1.78
CA GLU A 93 3.90 15.01 -2.19
C GLU A 93 4.49 15.90 -1.08
N GLU A 94 3.71 16.84 -0.55
CA GLU A 94 4.13 17.69 0.56
C GLU A 94 4.57 16.89 1.80
N LYS A 95 3.81 15.84 2.16
CA LYS A 95 4.14 14.98 3.30
C LYS A 95 5.40 14.16 3.06
N ILE A 96 5.58 13.61 1.85
CA ILE A 96 6.77 12.85 1.47
C ILE A 96 8.00 13.76 1.52
N GLU A 97 7.92 14.95 0.91
CA GLU A 97 9.00 15.93 0.93
C GLU A 97 9.35 16.36 2.36
N SER A 98 8.34 16.66 3.18
CA SER A 98 8.53 17.08 4.57
C SER A 98 9.25 16.00 5.40
N TRP A 99 8.88 14.73 5.20
CA TRP A 99 9.55 13.59 5.84
C TRP A 99 11.01 13.44 5.37
N GLN A 100 11.29 13.57 4.07
CA GLN A 100 12.62 13.35 3.52
C GLN A 100 13.59 14.52 3.79
N ARG A 101 13.07 15.75 3.88
CA ARG A 101 13.84 17.01 3.93
C ARG A 101 14.94 17.04 4.99
N PRO A 102 14.72 16.64 6.26
CA PRO A 102 15.77 16.70 7.29
C PRO A 102 17.01 15.87 6.94
N ILE A 103 16.82 14.75 6.24
CA ILE A 103 17.92 13.90 5.78
C ILE A 103 18.56 14.46 4.51
N LEU A 104 17.74 14.92 3.55
CA LEU A 104 18.22 15.47 2.28
C LEU A 104 19.04 16.75 2.44
N GLU A 105 18.66 17.63 3.37
CA GLU A 105 19.34 18.91 3.64
C GLU A 105 20.56 18.74 4.54
N SER A 106 20.72 17.60 5.22
CA SER A 106 21.86 17.37 6.11
C SER A 106 23.19 17.38 5.33
N SER A 107 24.07 18.33 5.65
CA SER A 107 25.42 18.40 5.08
C SER A 107 26.38 17.35 5.65
N HIS A 108 25.99 16.68 6.74
CA HIS A 108 26.78 15.64 7.40
C HIS A 108 26.69 14.28 6.71
N LEU A 109 25.68 14.07 5.87
CA LEU A 109 25.45 12.81 5.18
C LEU A 109 25.89 12.91 3.72
N PRO A 110 26.72 11.97 3.21
CA PRO A 110 27.11 11.99 1.81
C PRO A 110 25.92 11.64 0.90
N PRO A 111 25.88 12.15 -0.35
CA PRO A 111 24.74 11.92 -1.26
C PRO A 111 24.40 10.44 -1.52
N TRP A 112 25.41 9.58 -1.64
CA TRP A 112 25.21 8.14 -1.87
C TRP A 112 24.45 7.48 -0.71
N TYR A 113 24.72 7.91 0.52
CA TYR A 113 24.09 7.34 1.72
C TYR A 113 22.63 7.74 1.80
N LYS A 114 22.31 9.00 1.48
CA LYS A 114 20.91 9.46 1.38
C LYS A 114 20.14 8.66 0.34
N SER A 115 20.75 8.42 -0.82
CA SER A 115 20.14 7.62 -1.88
C SER A 115 19.86 6.19 -1.41
N ALA A 116 20.84 5.52 -0.79
CA ALA A 116 20.65 4.17 -0.28
C ALA A 116 19.56 4.13 0.81
N LEU A 117 19.62 5.06 1.79
CA LEU A 117 18.68 5.09 2.91
C LEU A 117 17.21 5.16 2.47
N PHE A 118 16.90 5.94 1.43
CA PHE A 118 15.54 6.03 0.90
C PHE A 118 15.19 4.90 -0.06
N ASN A 119 16.11 4.53 -0.95
CA ASN A 119 15.81 3.54 -1.98
C ASN A 119 15.64 2.13 -1.39
N GLU A 120 16.41 1.75 -0.35
CA GLU A 120 16.26 0.44 0.29
C GLU A 120 14.89 0.26 0.98
N LEU A 121 14.16 1.34 1.28
CA LEU A 121 12.80 1.26 1.81
C LEU A 121 11.79 0.67 0.81
N TYR A 122 12.15 0.54 -0.48
CA TYR A 122 11.30 -0.09 -1.48
C TYR A 122 10.83 -1.49 -1.05
N PHE A 123 11.67 -2.21 -0.31
CA PHE A 123 11.39 -3.57 0.13
C PHE A 123 10.17 -3.66 1.07
N LEU A 124 9.82 -2.59 1.78
CA LEU A 124 8.61 -2.57 2.61
C LEU A 124 7.32 -2.63 1.79
N ALA A 125 7.36 -2.23 0.52
CA ALA A 125 6.23 -2.35 -0.40
C ALA A 125 6.35 -3.59 -1.30
N ASP A 126 7.56 -3.87 -1.81
CA ASP A 126 7.79 -4.87 -2.85
C ASP A 126 8.32 -6.22 -2.31
N GLY A 127 8.68 -6.30 -1.03
CA GLY A 127 9.15 -7.50 -0.33
C GLY A 127 8.05 -8.52 -0.04
N GLY A 128 7.05 -8.64 -0.93
CA GLY A 128 5.91 -9.52 -0.74
C GLY A 128 5.00 -9.13 0.43
N THR A 129 4.93 -7.85 0.77
CA THR A 129 4.23 -7.36 1.96
C THR A 129 2.74 -7.74 1.99
N LEU A 130 2.34 -8.25 3.15
CA LEU A 130 0.97 -8.51 3.53
C LEU A 130 0.56 -7.51 4.60
N TRP A 131 -0.45 -6.71 4.26
CA TRP A 131 -1.13 -5.88 5.24
C TRP A 131 -2.62 -6.22 5.22
N LEU A 132 -3.06 -6.92 6.27
CA LEU A 132 -4.38 -7.56 6.31
C LEU A 132 -5.32 -6.84 7.28
N GLU A 133 -6.57 -6.68 6.86
CA GLU A 133 -7.63 -6.23 7.75
C GLU A 133 -8.09 -7.37 8.65
N LEU A 134 -8.29 -7.10 9.93
CA LEU A 134 -8.97 -8.02 10.84
C LEU A 134 -10.47 -7.70 10.79
N PRO A 135 -11.33 -8.69 10.48
CA PRO A 135 -12.77 -8.52 10.59
C PRO A 135 -13.14 -8.04 12.01
N PRO A 136 -14.16 -7.16 12.16
CA PRO A 136 -14.64 -6.73 13.48
C PRO A 136 -15.04 -7.91 14.38
N GLU A 137 -15.56 -8.95 13.76
CA GLU A 137 -16.02 -10.19 14.40
C GLU A 137 -14.88 -11.18 14.74
N ALA A 138 -13.63 -10.85 14.41
CA ALA A 138 -12.50 -11.72 14.71
C ALA A 138 -12.31 -11.84 16.23
N CYS A 139 -12.51 -13.06 16.74
CA CYS A 139 -12.28 -13.41 18.13
C CYS A 139 -10.79 -13.58 18.41
N ALA A 140 -10.38 -13.53 19.68
CA ALA A 140 -8.97 -13.73 20.05
C ALA A 140 -8.43 -15.08 19.54
N GLU A 141 -9.29 -16.09 19.43
CA GLU A 141 -9.04 -17.42 18.87
C GLU A 141 -8.70 -17.39 17.37
N ASP A 142 -9.35 -16.53 16.58
CA ASP A 142 -9.08 -16.36 15.14
C ASP A 142 -7.75 -15.67 14.85
N VAL A 143 -7.17 -15.08 15.90
CA VAL A 143 -5.98 -14.27 15.88
C VAL A 143 -4.84 -14.99 16.64
N GLN A 144 -5.04 -16.16 17.22
CA GLN A 144 -3.97 -16.85 17.96
C GLN A 144 -2.77 -17.21 17.05
N GLY A 145 -1.60 -16.67 17.41
CA GLY A 145 -0.31 -17.28 17.08
C GLY A 145 -0.15 -18.63 17.80
N PRO A 146 1.02 -19.30 17.71
CA PRO A 146 1.24 -20.57 18.39
C PRO A 146 0.86 -20.51 19.87
N ALA A 147 0.18 -21.57 20.35
CA ALA A 147 -0.39 -21.63 21.69
C ALA A 147 0.66 -21.27 22.78
N GLY A 148 0.43 -20.18 23.50
CA GLY A 148 1.29 -19.75 24.62
C GLY A 148 1.93 -18.36 24.49
N ALA A 149 1.83 -17.69 23.33
CA ALA A 149 2.26 -16.29 23.20
C ALA A 149 1.28 -15.37 23.96
N GLY A 150 1.63 -15.00 25.19
CA GLY A 150 0.83 -14.13 26.07
C GLY A 150 0.76 -12.67 25.61
N LEU A 151 0.37 -12.43 24.36
CA LEU A 151 0.33 -11.12 23.70
C LEU A 151 -1.08 -10.60 23.44
N THR A 152 -2.11 -11.15 24.09
CA THR A 152 -3.51 -10.68 23.99
C THR A 152 -3.65 -9.18 24.25
N GLN A 153 -2.75 -8.56 25.04
CA GLN A 153 -2.70 -7.10 25.24
C GLN A 153 -2.47 -6.29 23.95
N LEU A 154 -1.91 -6.87 22.89
CA LEU A 154 -1.67 -6.19 21.61
C LEU A 154 -2.84 -6.34 20.63
N LEU A 155 -3.88 -7.11 20.97
CA LEU A 155 -5.07 -7.26 20.14
C LEU A 155 -5.73 -5.92 19.74
N PRO A 156 -5.81 -4.89 20.62
CA PRO A 156 -6.30 -3.58 20.22
C PRO A 156 -5.46 -2.94 19.12
N VAL A 157 -4.13 -3.07 19.19
CA VAL A 157 -3.21 -2.56 18.15
C VAL A 157 -3.43 -3.30 16.85
N LEU A 158 -3.58 -4.62 16.88
CA LEU A 158 -3.91 -5.39 15.68
C LEU A 158 -5.24 -4.99 15.05
N ARG A 159 -6.29 -4.76 15.86
CA ARG A 159 -7.59 -4.29 15.36
C ARG A 159 -7.52 -2.89 14.76
N GLU A 160 -6.68 -2.03 15.33
CA GLU A 160 -6.51 -0.66 14.86
C GLU A 160 -5.63 -0.56 13.62
N TYR A 161 -4.53 -1.32 13.55
CA TYR A 161 -3.51 -1.19 12.52
C TYR A 161 -3.46 -2.34 11.52
N GLY A 162 -4.20 -3.43 11.73
CA GLY A 162 -4.16 -4.63 10.89
C GLY A 162 -3.02 -5.58 11.24
N ARG A 163 -2.99 -6.75 10.62
CA ARG A 163 -1.89 -7.71 10.66
C ARG A 163 -0.87 -7.37 9.59
N PHE A 164 0.41 -7.36 9.95
CA PHE A 164 1.49 -6.97 9.05
C PHE A 164 2.54 -8.06 8.95
N ALA A 165 2.93 -8.39 7.72
CA ALA A 165 4.03 -9.29 7.46
C ALA A 165 4.73 -8.95 6.14
N TYR A 166 5.99 -9.33 6.00
CA TYR A 166 6.72 -9.24 4.74
C TYR A 166 7.68 -10.42 4.60
N LEU A 167 8.08 -10.73 3.37
CA LEU A 167 8.95 -11.87 3.09
C LEU A 167 10.40 -11.54 3.46
N GLU A 168 11.14 -12.56 3.89
CA GLU A 168 12.60 -12.51 3.99
C GLU A 168 13.24 -12.14 2.64
N GLY A 169 12.75 -12.73 1.55
CA GLY A 169 13.23 -12.45 0.20
C GLY A 169 12.38 -13.15 -0.86
N GLN A 170 12.72 -12.91 -2.13
CA GLN A 170 12.00 -13.52 -3.25
C GLN A 170 12.28 -15.03 -3.37
N GLU A 171 13.49 -15.45 -2.99
CA GLU A 171 13.94 -16.84 -3.03
C GLU A 171 13.43 -17.63 -1.82
N TYR A 172 13.42 -16.99 -0.65
CA TYR A 172 12.95 -17.58 0.61
C TYR A 172 11.60 -16.99 0.99
N ARG A 173 10.53 -17.69 0.62
CA ARG A 173 9.14 -17.27 0.85
C ARG A 173 8.67 -17.52 2.29
N MET A 174 9.45 -17.02 3.25
CA MET A 174 9.15 -17.08 4.67
C MET A 174 8.76 -15.69 5.15
N TYR A 175 7.60 -15.58 5.80
CA TYR A 175 7.11 -14.31 6.34
C TYR A 175 7.71 -14.06 7.72
N ASN A 176 8.16 -12.83 7.96
CA ASN A 176 8.65 -12.36 9.25
C ASN A 176 9.75 -13.25 9.84
N THR A 177 10.67 -13.75 9.01
CA THR A 177 11.86 -14.48 9.48
C THR A 177 12.61 -13.63 10.51
N TYR A 178 12.54 -14.00 11.78
CA TYR A 178 12.82 -13.07 12.88
C TYR A 178 14.30 -12.73 13.03
N ASP A 179 15.18 -13.69 12.79
CA ASP A 179 16.63 -13.50 12.80
C ASP A 179 17.08 -12.52 11.70
N VAL A 180 16.38 -12.47 10.56
CA VAL A 180 16.60 -11.48 9.51
C VAL A 180 15.91 -10.15 9.86
N HIS A 181 14.66 -10.20 10.33
CA HIS A 181 13.91 -9.02 10.74
C HIS A 181 14.62 -8.22 11.83
N PHE A 182 15.37 -8.86 12.73
CA PHE A 182 16.20 -8.20 13.73
C PHE A 182 17.05 -7.06 13.13
N TYR A 183 17.67 -7.29 11.97
CA TYR A 183 18.49 -6.29 11.26
C TYR A 183 17.65 -5.27 10.49
N ALA A 184 16.51 -5.67 9.94
CA ALA A 184 15.64 -4.82 9.12
C ALA A 184 14.64 -3.98 9.94
N SER A 185 14.45 -4.31 11.23
CA SER A 185 13.45 -3.75 12.14
C SER A 185 13.53 -2.22 12.31
N PHE A 186 14.71 -1.63 12.10
CA PHE A 186 14.94 -0.19 12.27
C PHE A 186 13.97 0.65 11.43
N ALA A 187 13.71 0.27 10.18
CA ALA A 187 12.81 1.03 9.31
C ALA A 187 11.38 1.05 9.86
N LEU A 188 10.85 -0.11 10.26
CA LEU A 188 9.50 -0.21 10.84
C LEU A 188 9.43 0.46 12.21
N THR A 189 10.40 0.22 13.09
CA THR A 189 10.43 0.82 14.43
C THR A 189 10.48 2.35 14.38
N MET A 190 11.27 2.92 13.47
CA MET A 190 11.44 4.37 13.37
C MET A 190 10.29 5.06 12.64
N LEU A 191 9.75 4.43 11.59
CA LEU A 191 8.82 5.09 10.66
C LEU A 191 7.36 4.64 10.84
N TRP A 192 7.14 3.36 11.19
CA TRP A 192 5.82 2.77 11.38
C TRP A 192 5.75 1.91 12.65
N PRO A 193 6.01 2.47 13.85
CA PRO A 193 6.14 1.69 15.09
C PRO A 193 4.89 0.89 15.45
N LYS A 194 3.71 1.28 14.95
CA LYS A 194 2.47 0.54 15.16
C LYS A 194 2.37 -0.71 14.28
N LEU A 195 2.96 -0.68 13.08
CA LEU A 195 3.12 -1.86 12.24
C LEU A 195 4.20 -2.80 12.80
N GLU A 196 5.28 -2.24 13.36
CA GLU A 196 6.28 -3.01 14.09
C GLU A 196 5.62 -3.80 15.25
N ILE A 197 4.84 -3.14 16.11
CA ILE A 197 4.11 -3.81 17.20
C ILE A 197 3.13 -4.87 16.67
N SER A 198 2.47 -4.61 15.55
CA SER A 198 1.59 -5.58 14.89
C SER A 198 2.36 -6.83 14.46
N LEU A 199 3.55 -6.66 13.86
CA LEU A 199 4.42 -7.76 13.45
C LEU A 199 4.88 -8.60 14.65
N GLN A 200 5.28 -7.95 15.76
CA GLN A 200 5.72 -8.63 16.99
C GLN A 200 4.64 -9.48 17.67
N TYR A 201 3.35 -9.31 17.31
CA TYR A 201 2.29 -10.15 17.84
C TYR A 201 2.34 -11.60 17.33
N ASP A 202 2.77 -11.78 16.07
CA ASP A 202 2.73 -13.09 15.39
C ASP A 202 4.02 -13.93 15.62
N ILE A 203 4.96 -13.43 16.44
CA ILE A 203 6.24 -14.09 16.80
C ILE A 203 6.16 -14.69 18.22
#